data_AF-A0A179SB78-F1
#
_entry.id   AF-A0A179SB78-F1
#
_cell.length_a   1.000
_cell.length_b   1.000
_cell.length_c   1.000
_cell.angle_alpha   90.00
_cell.angle_beta   90.00
_cell.angle_gamma   90.00
#
_symmetry.space_group_name_H-M   'P 1'
#
loop_
_entity.id
_entity.type
_entity.pdbx_description
1 polymer ?
#
loop_
_entity_poly.entity_id
_entity_poly.type
_entity_poly.pdbx_seq_one_letter_code
_entity_poly.pdbx_strand_id
1 'polypeptide(L)'
;MAAPMTHGDSFGTGPLAELRRLDPDGALAEPALHRLLARHTSEAELREIGLPALALVIHAAALAAPDHLSFPRRDDEPAEENAQATVWAERSRSAQLQFGRALFEAGFSERRFTNLLDATMDDLRIALPRAVRFLVAAGERLPILAVADLVASARTIEDDRAQSIRHRIARGYYRAEAKAEAAPNSTSTGDAA
;
A
#
# COMPACT_ATOMS: atom_id res chain seq x y z
N MET A 1 12.15 8.38 9.28
CA MET A 1 11.06 8.81 10.19
C MET A 1 9.93 9.45 9.38
N ALA A 2 8.81 8.73 9.22
CA ALA A 2 7.60 9.27 8.59
C ALA A 2 6.95 10.32 9.51
N ALA A 3 6.43 11.40 8.92
CA ALA A 3 5.77 12.47 9.68
C ALA A 3 4.37 12.01 10.13
N PRO A 4 3.92 12.35 11.37
CA PRO A 4 2.55 12.10 11.79
C PRO A 4 1.57 12.98 10.99
N MET A 5 0.38 12.45 10.67
CA MET A 5 -0.68 13.20 9.98
C MET A 5 -1.14 14.39 10.83
N THR A 6 -1.37 15.56 10.21
CA THR A 6 -1.90 16.71 10.93
C THR A 6 -3.40 16.54 11.20
N HIS A 7 -3.94 17.25 12.21
CA HIS A 7 -5.34 17.14 12.61
C HIS A 7 -6.34 17.48 11.47
N GLY A 8 -5.92 18.31 10.50
CA GLY A 8 -6.70 18.65 9.31
C GLY A 8 -6.80 17.54 8.25
N ASP A 9 -5.91 16.54 8.32
CA ASP A 9 -5.87 15.38 7.42
C ASP A 9 -6.54 14.14 8.04
N SER A 10 -7.00 14.23 9.29
CA SER A 10 -7.60 13.11 10.01
C SER A 10 -9.12 13.12 9.85
N PHE A 11 -9.71 11.96 9.54
CA PHE A 11 -11.16 11.81 9.32
C PHE A 11 -12.03 11.99 10.57
N GLY A 12 -11.48 12.43 11.70
CA GLY A 12 -12.13 12.24 13.00
C GLY A 12 -12.36 10.75 13.30
N THR A 13 -12.77 10.43 14.52
CA THR A 13 -12.94 9.02 14.94
C THR A 13 -14.15 8.35 14.29
N GLY A 14 -15.25 9.08 14.11
CA GLY A 14 -16.51 8.58 13.53
C GLY A 14 -16.39 8.18 12.06
N PRO A 15 -16.06 9.11 11.14
CA PRO A 15 -15.89 8.79 9.72
C PRO A 15 -14.78 7.77 9.46
N LEU A 16 -13.69 7.76 10.25
CA LEU A 16 -12.68 6.70 10.14
C LEU A 16 -13.25 5.31 10.48
N ALA A 17 -14.09 5.21 11.51
CA ALA A 17 -14.76 3.96 11.86
C ALA A 17 -15.75 3.51 10.76
N GLU A 18 -16.44 4.44 10.11
CA GLU A 18 -17.28 4.15 8.94
C GLU A 18 -16.43 3.59 7.78
N LEU A 19 -15.32 4.24 7.42
CA LEU A 19 -14.43 3.80 6.34
C LEU A 19 -13.77 2.43 6.62
N ARG A 20 -13.49 2.10 7.89
CA ARG A 20 -12.99 0.76 8.28
C ARG A 20 -14.03 -0.36 8.11
N ARG A 21 -15.32 -0.01 8.13
CA ARG A 21 -16.44 -0.94 7.93
C ARG A 21 -16.94 -0.96 6.49
N LEU A 22 -16.36 -0.12 5.63
CA LEU A 22 -16.69 -0.09 4.21
C LEU A 22 -16.62 -1.50 3.65
N ASP A 23 -17.69 -1.89 2.95
CA ASP A 23 -17.71 -3.11 2.17
C ASP A 23 -17.34 -2.77 0.72
N PRO A 24 -16.10 -3.03 0.28
CA PRO A 24 -15.71 -2.73 -1.10
C PRO A 24 -16.47 -3.59 -2.14
N ASP A 25 -17.20 -4.63 -1.71
CA ASP A 25 -18.08 -5.46 -2.55
C ASP A 25 -19.54 -5.00 -2.54
N GLY A 26 -19.89 -4.13 -1.60
CA GLY A 26 -21.25 -3.70 -1.37
C GLY A 26 -21.72 -2.57 -2.29
N ALA A 27 -22.93 -2.09 -2.01
CA ALA A 27 -23.35 -0.79 -2.51
C ALA A 27 -22.44 0.25 -1.86
N LEU A 28 -21.45 0.74 -2.61
CA LEU A 28 -20.51 1.83 -2.27
C LEU A 28 -21.25 3.15 -2.02
N ALA A 29 -22.18 3.12 -1.07
CA ALA A 29 -23.18 4.11 -0.72
C ALA A 29 -22.86 4.77 0.62
N GLU A 30 -21.71 4.46 1.22
CA GLU A 30 -21.30 4.97 2.52
C GLU A 30 -21.10 6.50 2.44
N PRO A 31 -21.86 7.28 3.24
CA PRO A 31 -21.78 8.74 3.18
C PRO A 31 -20.38 9.28 3.47
N ALA A 32 -19.59 8.63 4.32
CA ALA A 32 -18.19 9.02 4.56
C ALA A 32 -17.32 8.90 3.30
N LEU A 33 -17.48 7.83 2.52
CA LEU A 33 -16.76 7.65 1.25
C LEU A 33 -17.14 8.75 0.26
N HIS A 34 -18.43 8.99 0.07
CA HIS A 34 -18.90 10.04 -0.85
C HIS A 34 -18.43 11.44 -0.46
N ARG A 35 -18.49 11.79 0.83
CA ARG A 35 -18.01 13.10 1.31
C ARG A 35 -16.51 13.26 1.09
N LEU A 36 -15.73 12.20 1.30
CA LEU A 36 -14.30 12.19 1.05
C LEU A 36 -14.02 12.42 -0.45
N LEU A 37 -14.61 11.61 -1.32
CA LEU A 37 -14.40 11.71 -2.76
C LEU A 37 -14.84 13.07 -3.30
N ALA A 38 -16.01 13.58 -2.89
CA ALA A 38 -16.50 14.90 -3.33
C ALA A 38 -15.57 16.06 -2.95
N ARG A 39 -14.77 15.90 -1.88
CA ARG A 39 -13.82 16.94 -1.42
C ARG A 39 -12.45 16.83 -2.08
N HIS A 40 -12.03 15.63 -2.45
CA HIS A 40 -10.62 15.36 -2.79
C HIS A 40 -10.42 14.71 -4.17
N THR A 41 -11.49 14.40 -4.89
CA THR A 41 -11.41 13.71 -6.17
C THR A 41 -12.37 14.36 -7.17
N SER A 42 -11.84 14.74 -8.32
CA SER A 42 -12.63 15.25 -9.43
C SER A 42 -13.43 14.13 -10.10
N GLU A 43 -14.52 14.48 -10.79
CA GLU A 43 -15.29 13.50 -11.56
C GLU A 43 -14.47 12.86 -12.70
N ALA A 44 -13.50 13.58 -13.25
CA ALA A 44 -12.59 13.05 -14.26
C ALA A 44 -11.70 11.92 -13.68
N GLU A 45 -11.06 12.17 -12.53
CA GLU A 45 -10.24 11.16 -11.84
C GLU A 45 -11.08 9.96 -11.38
N LEU A 46 -12.31 10.20 -10.91
CA LEU A 46 -13.21 9.12 -10.50
C LEU A 46 -13.58 8.21 -11.67
N ARG A 47 -13.80 8.76 -12.87
CA ARG A 47 -14.05 7.98 -14.10
C ARG A 47 -12.81 7.22 -14.56
N GLU A 48 -11.63 7.82 -14.44
CA GLU A 48 -10.38 7.20 -14.85
C GLU A 48 -10.00 6.03 -13.93
N ILE A 49 -9.97 6.26 -12.62
CA ILE A 49 -9.52 5.27 -11.62
C ILE A 49 -10.63 4.26 -11.29
N GLY A 50 -11.88 4.69 -11.31
CA GLY A 50 -13.04 3.88 -10.96
C GLY A 50 -13.33 3.89 -9.45
N LEU A 51 -14.60 4.03 -9.11
CA LEU A 51 -15.08 4.08 -7.72
C LEU A 51 -14.66 2.85 -6.88
N PRO A 52 -14.75 1.58 -7.37
CA PRO A 52 -14.35 0.42 -6.57
C PRO A 52 -12.86 0.39 -6.23
N ALA A 53 -12.00 0.84 -7.15
CA ALA A 53 -10.55 0.91 -6.92
C ALA A 53 -10.22 1.95 -5.84
N LEU A 54 -10.78 3.15 -5.95
CA LEU A 54 -10.61 4.20 -4.94
C LEU A 54 -11.16 3.77 -3.57
N ALA A 55 -12.34 3.15 -3.55
CA ALA A 55 -12.94 2.61 -2.34
C ALA A 55 -12.02 1.59 -1.65
N LEU A 56 -11.39 0.68 -2.41
CA LEU A 56 -10.45 -0.30 -1.87
C LEU A 56 -9.17 0.34 -1.31
N VAL A 57 -8.61 1.34 -1.99
CA VAL A 57 -7.44 2.08 -1.50
C VAL A 57 -7.78 2.84 -0.21
N ILE A 58 -8.94 3.50 -0.16
CA ILE A 58 -9.43 4.23 1.03
C ILE A 58 -9.69 3.26 2.18
N HIS A 59 -10.29 2.10 1.91
CA HIS A 59 -10.52 1.07 2.91
C HIS A 59 -9.19 0.55 3.49
N ALA A 60 -8.21 0.24 2.64
CA ALA A 60 -6.87 -0.16 3.07
C ALA A 60 -6.20 0.94 3.91
N ALA A 61 -6.31 2.21 3.51
CA ALA A 61 -5.80 3.33 4.28
C ALA A 61 -6.48 3.44 5.66
N ALA A 62 -7.80 3.30 5.72
CA ALA A 62 -8.57 3.38 6.95
C ALA A 62 -8.23 2.26 7.95
N LEU A 63 -7.91 1.06 7.45
CA LEU A 63 -7.46 -0.06 8.28
C LEU A 63 -6.09 0.17 8.93
N ALA A 64 -5.19 0.91 8.27
CA ALA A 64 -3.86 1.23 8.79
C ALA A 64 -3.79 2.58 9.53
N ALA A 65 -4.73 3.48 9.28
CA ALA A 65 -4.78 4.78 9.94
C ALA A 65 -5.06 4.65 11.46
N PRO A 66 -4.65 5.64 12.27
CA PRO A 66 -3.79 6.77 11.88
C PRO A 66 -2.30 6.41 11.91
N ASP A 67 -1.90 5.39 12.68
CA ASP A 67 -0.50 5.24 13.11
C ASP A 67 0.38 4.44 12.13
N HIS A 68 -0.25 3.59 11.32
CA HIS A 68 0.45 2.65 10.44
C HIS A 68 0.44 3.09 8.97
N LEU A 69 0.15 4.36 8.66
CA LEU A 69 0.33 4.86 7.30
C LEU A 69 1.76 5.37 7.08
N SER A 70 2.29 5.09 5.89
CA SER A 70 3.53 5.66 5.40
C SER A 70 3.26 6.46 4.13
N PHE A 71 3.49 7.78 4.21
CA PHE A 71 3.42 8.70 3.08
C PHE A 71 4.82 9.26 2.77
N PRO A 72 5.17 9.44 1.49
CA PRO A 72 6.32 10.27 1.14
C PRO A 72 6.07 11.73 1.60
N ARG A 73 7.13 12.41 2.02
CA ARG A 73 7.04 13.82 2.40
C ARG A 73 6.80 14.70 1.18
N ARG A 74 5.89 15.67 1.28
CA ARG A 74 5.57 16.59 0.18
C ARG A 74 6.49 17.81 0.10
N ASP A 75 7.26 18.05 1.16
CA ASP A 75 8.09 19.26 1.32
C ASP A 75 9.16 19.43 0.23
N ASP A 76 9.57 18.33 -0.41
CA ASP A 76 10.58 18.31 -1.47
C ASP A 76 9.96 18.22 -2.90
N GLU A 77 8.67 18.54 -3.07
CA GLU A 77 8.03 18.52 -4.39
C GLU A 77 8.51 19.71 -5.26
N PRO A 78 9.05 19.45 -6.46
CA PRO A 78 9.50 20.52 -7.34
C PRO A 78 8.29 21.32 -7.86
N ALA A 79 8.48 22.61 -8.18
CA ALA A 79 7.39 23.45 -8.69
C ALA A 79 6.94 23.05 -10.11
N GLU A 80 7.84 22.44 -10.90
CA GLU A 80 7.59 22.06 -12.30
C GLU A 80 6.86 20.71 -12.41
N GLU A 81 5.77 20.65 -13.16
CA GLU A 81 4.91 19.47 -13.31
C GLU A 81 5.67 18.21 -13.81
N ASN A 82 6.52 18.36 -14.83
CA ASN A 82 7.32 17.24 -15.35
C ASN A 82 8.33 16.70 -14.33
N ALA A 83 8.91 17.58 -13.52
CA ALA A 83 9.80 17.19 -12.44
C ALA A 83 9.01 16.49 -11.32
N GLN A 84 7.78 16.95 -11.02
CA GLN A 84 6.90 16.30 -10.05
C GLN A 84 6.56 14.87 -10.47
N ALA A 85 6.17 14.67 -11.73
CA ALA A 85 5.84 13.34 -12.27
C ALA A 85 7.00 12.36 -12.08
N THR A 86 8.23 12.81 -12.34
CA THR A 86 9.45 11.99 -12.18
C THR A 86 9.70 11.63 -10.70
N VAL A 87 9.58 12.62 -9.80
CA VAL A 87 9.76 12.43 -8.35
C VAL A 87 8.70 11.46 -7.79
N TRP A 88 7.43 11.63 -8.18
CA TRP A 88 6.35 10.73 -7.76
C TRP A 88 6.52 9.32 -8.29
N ALA A 89 6.98 9.16 -9.53
CA ALA A 89 7.29 7.85 -10.09
C ALA A 89 8.41 7.13 -9.31
N GLU A 90 9.45 7.85 -8.88
CA GLU A 90 10.51 7.27 -8.04
C GLU A 90 10.01 6.90 -6.64
N ARG A 91 9.21 7.76 -6.02
CA ARG A 91 8.58 7.48 -4.71
C ARG A 91 7.67 6.26 -4.76
N SER A 92 6.87 6.13 -5.83
CA SER A 92 6.04 4.95 -6.10
C SER A 92 6.91 3.68 -6.22
N ARG A 93 7.98 3.70 -7.02
CA ARG A 93 8.92 2.57 -7.14
C ARG A 93 9.55 2.18 -5.80
N SER A 94 9.95 3.16 -5.00
CA SER A 94 10.51 2.91 -3.67
C SER A 94 9.47 2.32 -2.72
N ALA A 95 8.23 2.82 -2.74
CA ALA A 95 7.13 2.28 -1.95
C ALA A 95 6.82 0.82 -2.32
N GLN A 96 6.85 0.48 -3.61
CA GLN A 96 6.62 -0.90 -4.10
C GLN A 96 7.65 -1.88 -3.49
N LEU A 97 8.93 -1.51 -3.52
CA LEU A 97 9.99 -2.31 -2.89
C LEU A 97 9.81 -2.41 -1.36
N GLN A 98 9.44 -1.31 -0.71
CA GLN A 98 9.19 -1.26 0.73
C GLN A 98 8.01 -2.14 1.14
N PHE A 99 6.94 -2.18 0.33
CA PHE A 99 5.76 -2.98 0.64
C PHE A 99 6.05 -4.48 0.63
N GLY A 100 6.77 -4.96 -0.39
CA GLY A 100 7.21 -6.36 -0.42
C GLY A 100 8.11 -6.71 0.76
N ARG A 101 9.06 -5.83 1.09
CA ARG A 101 9.96 -6.00 2.24
C ARG A 101 9.18 -6.06 3.56
N ALA A 102 8.26 -5.12 3.80
CA ALA A 102 7.47 -5.06 5.03
C ALA A 102 6.60 -6.31 5.22
N LEU A 103 6.06 -6.87 4.12
CA LEU A 103 5.31 -8.13 4.17
C LEU A 103 6.21 -9.31 4.60
N PHE A 104 7.42 -9.40 4.06
CA PHE A 104 8.38 -10.42 4.49
C PHE A 104 8.79 -10.23 5.96
N GLU A 105 9.16 -9.01 6.35
CA GLU A 105 9.61 -8.69 7.72
C GLU A 105 8.50 -8.95 8.77
N ALA A 106 7.24 -8.76 8.39
CA ALA A 106 6.09 -9.12 9.23
C ALA A 106 5.82 -10.64 9.32
N GLY A 107 6.52 -11.47 8.53
CA GLY A 107 6.30 -12.92 8.45
C GLY A 107 5.08 -13.30 7.60
N PHE A 108 4.70 -12.47 6.62
CA PHE A 108 3.63 -12.82 5.69
C PHE A 108 4.09 -13.98 4.81
N SER A 109 3.34 -15.08 4.79
CA SER A 109 3.80 -16.30 4.12
C SER A 109 3.87 -16.12 2.61
N GLU A 110 4.87 -16.70 1.96
CA GLU A 110 5.08 -16.64 0.50
C GLU A 110 3.81 -17.00 -0.29
N ARG A 111 3.12 -18.10 0.04
CA ARG A 111 1.86 -18.46 -0.62
C ARG A 111 0.81 -17.36 -0.58
N ARG A 112 0.66 -16.67 0.56
CA ARG A 112 -0.29 -15.56 0.70
C ARG A 112 0.18 -14.33 -0.07
N PHE A 113 1.48 -14.12 -0.14
CA PHE A 113 2.10 -13.06 -0.91
C PHE A 113 1.89 -13.25 -2.42
N THR A 114 2.15 -14.45 -2.96
CA THR A 114 1.87 -14.78 -4.37
C THR A 114 0.39 -14.60 -4.68
N ASN A 115 -0.52 -15.11 -3.84
CA ASN A 115 -1.96 -14.90 -4.02
C ASN A 115 -2.34 -13.41 -4.05
N LEU A 116 -1.69 -12.57 -3.24
CA LEU A 116 -1.91 -11.12 -3.27
C LEU A 116 -1.41 -10.50 -4.59
N LEU A 117 -0.25 -10.95 -5.07
CA LEU A 117 0.36 -10.47 -6.31
C LEU A 117 -0.26 -11.03 -7.58
N ASP A 118 -1.06 -12.09 -7.52
CA ASP A 118 -1.78 -12.62 -8.68
C ASP A 118 -3.27 -12.21 -8.66
N ALA A 119 -3.72 -11.58 -7.57
CA ALA A 119 -5.11 -11.21 -7.39
C ALA A 119 -5.61 -10.28 -8.51
N THR A 120 -6.75 -10.66 -9.08
CA THR A 120 -7.61 -9.80 -9.87
C THR A 120 -8.24 -8.72 -8.99
N MET A 121 -8.93 -7.74 -9.57
CA MET A 121 -9.60 -6.72 -8.76
C MET A 121 -10.58 -7.31 -7.75
N ASP A 122 -11.29 -8.38 -8.09
CA ASP A 122 -12.27 -8.99 -7.18
C ASP A 122 -11.59 -9.78 -6.06
N ASP A 123 -10.55 -10.56 -6.39
CA ASP A 123 -9.77 -11.27 -5.37
C ASP A 123 -9.01 -10.31 -4.44
N LEU A 124 -8.56 -9.18 -4.98
CA LEU A 124 -7.77 -8.19 -4.25
C LEU A 124 -8.59 -7.53 -3.14
N ARG A 125 -9.90 -7.40 -3.31
CA ARG A 125 -10.82 -6.89 -2.26
C ARG A 125 -10.82 -7.75 -1.00
N ILE A 126 -10.49 -9.03 -1.14
CA ILE A 126 -10.37 -9.96 -0.01
C ILE A 126 -8.91 -10.04 0.47
N ALA A 127 -7.97 -10.18 -0.46
CA ALA A 127 -6.56 -10.42 -0.16
C ALA A 127 -5.89 -9.20 0.49
N LEU A 128 -6.15 -8.00 -0.04
CA LEU A 128 -5.48 -6.77 0.42
C LEU A 128 -5.87 -6.39 1.85
N PRO A 129 -7.16 -6.34 2.26
CA PRO A 129 -7.50 -6.04 3.65
C PRO A 129 -6.92 -7.03 4.65
N ARG A 130 -6.76 -8.30 4.27
CA ARG A 130 -6.09 -9.31 5.10
C ARG A 130 -4.59 -9.03 5.24
N ALA A 131 -3.91 -8.68 4.15
CA ALA A 131 -2.50 -8.31 4.17
C ALA A 131 -2.26 -7.03 5.00
N VAL A 132 -3.12 -6.02 4.86
CA VAL A 132 -3.05 -4.78 5.64
C VAL A 132 -3.21 -5.04 7.13
N ARG A 133 -4.26 -5.79 7.53
CA ARG A 133 -4.47 -6.12 8.95
C ARG A 133 -3.30 -6.92 9.53
N PHE A 134 -2.69 -7.80 8.73
CA PHE A 134 -1.51 -8.55 9.13
C PHE A 134 -0.30 -7.63 9.38
N LEU A 135 -0.02 -6.69 8.47
CA LEU A 135 1.05 -5.70 8.67
C LEU A 135 0.82 -4.84 9.91
N VAL A 136 -0.40 -4.33 10.09
CA VAL A 136 -0.77 -3.52 11.26
C VAL A 136 -0.59 -4.30 12.55
N ALA A 137 -1.03 -5.56 12.59
CA ALA A 137 -0.86 -6.43 13.76
C ALA A 137 0.63 -6.73 14.07
N ALA A 138 1.49 -6.74 13.06
CA ALA A 138 2.94 -6.87 13.21
C ALA A 138 3.64 -5.55 13.61
N GLY A 139 2.90 -4.43 13.71
CA GLY A 139 3.46 -3.11 14.00
C GLY A 139 4.07 -2.40 12.78
N GLU A 140 3.95 -2.98 11.59
CA GLU A 140 4.51 -2.43 10.36
C GLU A 140 3.68 -1.26 9.82
N ARG A 141 4.34 -0.39 9.04
CA ARG A 141 3.67 0.70 8.33
C ARG A 141 3.32 0.30 6.90
N LEU A 142 2.13 0.65 6.46
CA LEU A 142 1.61 0.45 5.12
C LEU A 142 2.13 1.54 4.15
N PRO A 143 2.93 1.19 3.13
CA PRO A 143 3.33 2.12 2.07
C PRO A 143 2.14 2.33 1.12
N ILE A 144 1.34 3.38 1.37
CA ILE A 144 0.03 3.54 0.71
C ILE A 144 0.13 3.74 -0.81
N LEU A 145 1.23 4.34 -1.32
CA LEU A 145 1.46 4.45 -2.76
C LEU A 145 1.56 3.08 -3.43
N ALA A 146 2.23 2.11 -2.80
CA ALA A 146 2.33 0.75 -3.33
C ALA A 146 0.96 0.06 -3.37
N VAL A 147 0.10 0.35 -2.40
CA VAL A 147 -1.28 -0.15 -2.38
C VAL A 147 -2.08 0.44 -3.53
N ALA A 148 -2.01 1.75 -3.74
CA ALA A 148 -2.67 2.42 -4.86
C ALA A 148 -2.20 1.85 -6.21
N ASP A 149 -0.89 1.67 -6.38
CA ASP A 149 -0.31 1.06 -7.59
C ASP A 149 -0.77 -0.40 -7.78
N LEU A 150 -0.80 -1.20 -6.71
CA LEU A 150 -1.26 -2.59 -6.79
C LEU A 150 -2.74 -2.66 -7.19
N VAL A 151 -3.60 -1.84 -6.59
CA VAL A 151 -5.03 -1.77 -6.95
C VAL A 151 -5.22 -1.31 -8.38
N ALA A 152 -4.48 -0.29 -8.83
CA ALA A 152 -4.52 0.15 -10.22
C ALA A 152 -4.08 -0.97 -11.19
N SER A 153 -3.03 -1.71 -10.84
CA SER A 153 -2.53 -2.84 -11.65
C SER A 153 -3.51 -4.02 -11.76
N ALA A 154 -4.49 -4.14 -10.86
CA ALA A 154 -5.48 -5.21 -10.88
C ALA A 154 -6.58 -5.03 -11.94
N ARG A 155 -6.70 -3.81 -12.51
CA ARG A 155 -7.64 -3.51 -13.59
C ARG A 155 -7.12 -3.91 -14.97
N THR A 156 -5.81 -4.02 -15.13
CA THR A 156 -5.12 -4.29 -16.40
C THR A 156 -3.99 -5.28 -16.18
N ILE A 157 -4.28 -6.47 -15.64
CA ILE A 157 -3.25 -7.42 -15.18
C ILE A 157 -2.26 -7.85 -16.27
N GLU A 158 -2.68 -7.83 -17.53
CA GLU A 158 -1.87 -8.19 -18.70
C GLU A 158 -0.94 -7.06 -19.16
N ASP A 159 -1.13 -5.83 -18.69
CA ASP A 159 -0.31 -4.67 -19.06
C ASP A 159 1.12 -4.79 -18.49
N ASP A 160 2.12 -4.48 -19.32
CA ASP A 160 3.54 -4.42 -18.94
C ASP A 160 3.77 -3.54 -17.70
N ARG A 161 2.99 -2.46 -17.57
CA ARG A 161 3.03 -1.60 -16.39
C ARG A 161 2.54 -2.33 -15.14
N ALA A 162 1.44 -3.08 -15.24
CA ALA A 162 0.88 -3.84 -14.12
C ALA A 162 1.86 -4.93 -13.66
N GLN A 163 2.44 -5.67 -14.61
CA GLN A 163 3.47 -6.67 -14.33
C GLN A 163 4.72 -6.04 -13.69
N SER A 164 5.15 -4.87 -14.18
CA SER A 164 6.29 -4.13 -13.62
C SER A 164 6.06 -3.71 -12.16
N ILE A 165 4.85 -3.29 -11.80
CA ILE A 165 4.48 -2.95 -10.42
C ILE A 165 4.59 -4.20 -9.53
N ARG A 166 3.91 -5.29 -9.93
CA ARG A 166 3.88 -6.55 -9.16
C ARG A 166 5.28 -7.15 -9.01
N HIS A 167 6.09 -7.13 -10.07
CA HIS A 167 7.47 -7.60 -10.04
C HIS A 167 8.36 -6.76 -9.10
N ARG A 168 8.18 -5.43 -9.02
CA ARG A 168 8.93 -4.61 -8.05
C ARG A 168 8.53 -4.93 -6.61
N ILE A 169 7.26 -5.17 -6.34
CA ILE A 169 6.81 -5.61 -5.01
C ILE A 169 7.43 -6.98 -4.69
N ALA A 170 7.38 -7.95 -5.60
CA ALA A 170 8.03 -9.26 -5.48
C ALA A 170 9.53 -9.13 -5.18
N ARG A 171 10.23 -8.28 -5.93
CA ARG A 171 11.66 -8.00 -5.73
C ARG A 171 11.95 -7.47 -4.33
N GLY A 172 11.06 -6.67 -3.75
CA GLY A 172 11.19 -6.19 -2.37
C GLY A 172 11.14 -7.33 -1.35
N TYR A 173 10.16 -8.23 -1.51
CA TYR A 173 9.95 -9.40 -0.65
C TYR A 173 11.15 -10.36 -0.71
N TYR A 174 11.48 -10.87 -1.90
CA TYR A 174 12.53 -11.88 -2.08
C TYR A 174 13.94 -11.37 -1.77
N ARG A 175 14.19 -10.06 -1.90
CA ARG A 175 15.46 -9.48 -1.44
C ARG A 175 15.59 -9.48 0.08
N ALA A 176 14.50 -9.24 0.79
CA ALA A 176 14.49 -9.28 2.25
C ALA A 176 14.70 -10.72 2.75
N GLU A 177 14.08 -11.69 2.08
CA GLU A 177 14.27 -13.12 2.32
C GLU A 177 15.71 -13.57 2.13
N ALA A 178 16.29 -13.34 0.95
CA ALA A 178 17.68 -13.72 0.68
C ALA A 178 18.68 -13.07 1.65
N LYS A 179 18.39 -11.84 2.11
CA LYS A 179 19.21 -11.16 3.12
C LYS A 179 19.10 -11.84 4.49
N ALA A 180 17.92 -12.29 4.88
CA ALA A 180 17.71 -13.02 6.14
C ALA A 180 18.39 -14.39 6.13
N GLU A 181 18.37 -15.09 4.99
CA GLU A 181 19.08 -16.38 4.81
C GLU A 181 20.60 -16.25 4.83
N ALA A 182 21.15 -15.11 4.41
CA ALA A 182 22.60 -14.87 4.41
C ALA A 182 23.18 -14.47 5.79
N ALA A 183 22.35 -13.98 6.70
CA ALA A 183 22.76 -13.54 8.04
C ALA A 183 23.24 -14.63 9.04
N PRO A 184 22.88 -15.93 8.98
CA PRO A 184 23.16 -16.90 10.05
C PRO A 184 24.63 -17.36 10.20
N ASN A 185 25.54 -17.05 9.28
CA ASN A 185 26.89 -17.66 9.26
C ASN A 185 28.05 -16.75 9.72
N SER A 186 27.79 -15.59 10.33
CA SER A 186 28.86 -14.62 10.68
C SER A 186 29.26 -14.57 12.16
N THR A 187 28.74 -15.46 13.03
CA THR A 187 28.96 -15.38 14.49
C THR A 187 29.49 -16.65 15.18
N SER A 188 30.02 -17.64 14.46
CA SER A 188 30.57 -18.87 15.07
C SER A 188 32.03 -19.17 14.74
N THR A 189 32.91 -18.15 14.77
CA THR A 189 34.36 -18.39 14.74
C THR A 189 35.04 -17.46 15.73
N GLY A 190 35.40 -17.99 16.90
CA GLY A 190 36.34 -17.34 17.80
C GLY A 190 35.96 -17.40 19.28
N ASP A 191 35.85 -18.59 19.85
CA ASP A 191 36.22 -18.76 21.26
C ASP A 191 37.04 -20.05 21.40
N ALA A 192 38.34 -19.87 21.23
CA ALA A 192 39.37 -20.84 21.56
C ALA A 192 40.56 -20.04 22.11
N ALA A 193 40.62 -19.92 23.43
CA ALA A 193 41.84 -19.71 24.20
C ALA A 193 41.60 -20.12 25.66
#